data_AF-A0A1L2ZPY0-F1
#
_entry.id   AF-A0A1L2ZPY0-F1
#
_cell.length_a   1.000
_cell.length_b   1.000
_cell.length_c   1.000
_cell.angle_alpha   90.00
_cell.angle_beta   90.00
_cell.angle_gamma   90.00
#
_symmetry.space_group_name_H-M   'P 1'
#
loop_
_entity.id
_entity.type
_entity.pdbx_description
1 polymer ?
#
loop_
_entity_poly.entity_id
_entity_poly.type
_entity_poly.pdbx_seq_one_letter_code
_entity_poly.pdbx_strand_id
1 'polypeptide(L)'
;MNVSEINKRPLTHGISNVFSSEAEAKRLGYVTTFLGEPDAFELWVKSLSSQDQQKYWTASSGPADGPEVEVAGSNGQVVSMPKTGCNARAIAHLYGSLESNLSLTLLINEYLLAAKDASSNRDAQLVSLVPNFEKCMKDRGYRVTGFGVQNLAAEMLGTYKKLGETPNAEEQKLAAADFNCQEEVDMRGIINRSFAQGANDWLQSNEGKLLAMQEELNETKERAIKIINE
;
A
#
# COMPACT_ATOMS: atom_id res chain seq x y z
N MET A 1 -0.77 -0.12 -22.43
CA MET A 1 0.60 -0.63 -22.14
C MET A 1 0.61 -2.12 -22.38
N ASN A 2 1.61 -2.63 -23.10
CA ASN A 2 1.67 -4.01 -23.55
C ASN A 2 2.10 -4.92 -22.37
N VAL A 3 1.32 -5.98 -22.10
CA VAL A 3 1.48 -6.86 -20.92
C VAL A 3 2.81 -7.62 -20.93
N SER A 4 3.48 -7.73 -22.09
CA SER A 4 4.73 -8.45 -22.28
C SER A 4 5.99 -7.73 -21.77
N GLU A 5 5.93 -6.42 -21.47
CA GLU A 5 7.11 -5.66 -20.99
C GLU A 5 7.23 -5.58 -19.46
N ILE A 6 6.18 -5.96 -18.72
CA ILE A 6 6.17 -5.98 -17.25
C ILE A 6 7.14 -7.06 -16.70
N ASN A 7 7.36 -8.13 -17.46
CA ASN A 7 8.15 -9.30 -17.03
C ASN A 7 9.68 -9.15 -17.15
N LYS A 8 10.21 -7.97 -17.51
CA LYS A 8 11.66 -7.76 -17.73
C LYS A 8 12.31 -6.71 -16.82
N ARG A 9 11.60 -6.16 -15.83
CA ARG A 9 12.16 -5.16 -14.90
C ARG A 9 12.43 -5.80 -13.53
N PRO A 10 13.55 -5.45 -12.85
CA PRO A 10 13.78 -5.82 -11.46
C PRO A 10 12.63 -5.28 -10.59
N LEU A 11 12.24 -6.03 -9.54
CA LEU A 11 11.09 -5.78 -8.67
C LEU A 11 11.19 -4.43 -7.94
N THR A 12 10.86 -3.36 -8.64
CA THR A 12 10.93 -1.96 -8.19
C THR A 12 9.68 -1.51 -7.41
N HIS A 13 8.75 -2.43 -7.13
CA HIS A 13 7.45 -2.17 -6.50
C HIS A 13 7.12 -3.28 -5.50
N GLY A 14 6.35 -2.94 -4.44
CA GLY A 14 5.97 -3.85 -3.37
C GLY A 14 5.42 -5.18 -3.91
N ILE A 15 5.95 -6.28 -3.39
CA ILE A 15 5.48 -7.63 -3.72
C ILE A 15 4.09 -7.73 -3.09
N SER A 16 3.06 -7.81 -3.93
CA SER A 16 1.69 -8.03 -3.48
C SER A 16 1.47 -9.50 -3.14
N ASN A 17 0.47 -9.77 -2.29
CA ASN A 17 0.03 -11.12 -1.90
C ASN A 17 1.08 -11.96 -1.14
N VAL A 18 1.94 -11.29 -0.36
CA VAL A 18 2.75 -11.98 0.66
C VAL A 18 1.91 -12.14 1.92
N PHE A 19 1.51 -13.37 2.23
CA PHE A 19 0.65 -13.65 3.38
C PHE A 19 1.47 -13.96 4.64
N SER A 20 0.99 -13.54 5.81
CA SER A 20 1.65 -13.85 7.09
C SER A 20 1.32 -15.25 7.62
N SER A 21 0.24 -15.86 7.12
CA SER A 21 -0.17 -17.22 7.45
C SER A 21 -1.10 -17.81 6.40
N GLU A 22 -1.23 -19.14 6.38
CA GLU A 22 -2.23 -19.83 5.54
C GLU A 22 -3.65 -19.38 5.86
N ALA A 23 -3.96 -19.15 7.15
CA ALA A 23 -5.27 -18.69 7.59
C ALA A 23 -5.59 -17.30 7.02
N GLU A 24 -4.62 -16.40 7.02
CA GLU A 24 -4.75 -15.09 6.39
C GLU A 24 -4.92 -15.22 4.87
N ALA A 25 -4.13 -16.07 4.21
CA ALA A 25 -4.21 -16.30 2.78
C ALA A 25 -5.62 -16.75 2.36
N LYS A 26 -6.19 -17.72 3.08
CA LYS A 26 -7.57 -18.21 2.85
C LYS A 26 -8.62 -17.14 3.15
N ARG A 27 -8.40 -16.30 4.16
CA ARG A 27 -9.36 -15.26 4.55
C ARG A 27 -9.40 -14.11 3.55
N LEU A 28 -8.26 -13.67 3.03
CA LEU A 28 -8.16 -12.51 2.15
C LEU A 28 -8.32 -12.89 0.67
N GLY A 29 -7.64 -13.96 0.24
CA GLY A 29 -7.50 -14.31 -1.16
C GLY A 29 -6.76 -13.23 -1.94
N TYR A 30 -7.16 -13.02 -3.19
CA TYR A 30 -6.54 -12.08 -4.12
C TYR A 30 -7.41 -10.84 -4.32
N VAL A 31 -6.76 -9.69 -4.48
CA VAL A 31 -7.45 -8.44 -4.80
C VAL A 31 -8.10 -8.47 -6.19
N THR A 32 -7.56 -9.28 -7.10
CA THR A 32 -8.00 -9.39 -8.49
C THR A 32 -9.36 -10.05 -8.67
N THR A 33 -9.91 -10.67 -7.62
CA THR A 33 -11.20 -11.36 -7.64
C THR A 33 -12.33 -10.51 -7.05
N PHE A 34 -12.04 -9.32 -6.53
CA PHE A 34 -13.07 -8.39 -6.09
C PHE A 34 -13.83 -7.82 -7.29
N LEU A 35 -15.14 -7.71 -7.14
CA LEU A 35 -15.94 -6.85 -7.99
C LEU A 35 -15.40 -5.43 -7.83
N GLY A 36 -15.02 -4.81 -8.95
CA GLY A 36 -14.82 -3.38 -9.01
C GLY A 36 -16.17 -2.70 -8.80
N GLU A 37 -16.61 -2.60 -7.55
CA GLU A 37 -17.75 -1.75 -7.24
C GLU A 37 -17.24 -0.31 -7.34
N PRO A 38 -17.79 0.50 -8.26
CA PRO A 38 -17.43 1.89 -8.31
C PRO A 38 -17.82 2.50 -6.96
N ASP A 39 -16.86 3.18 -6.32
CA ASP A 39 -17.08 3.83 -5.04
C ASP A 39 -18.36 4.67 -5.13
N ALA A 40 -19.34 4.39 -4.28
CA ALA A 40 -20.63 5.06 -4.28
C ALA A 40 -20.45 6.59 -4.17
N PHE A 41 -19.40 7.02 -3.47
CA PHE A 41 -19.00 8.41 -3.41
C PHE A 41 -18.48 8.91 -4.76
N GLU A 42 -17.59 8.20 -5.45
CA GLU A 42 -17.15 8.57 -6.80
C GLU A 42 -18.31 8.62 -7.80
N LEU A 43 -19.23 7.64 -7.75
CA LEU A 43 -20.42 7.65 -8.61
C LEU A 43 -21.29 8.87 -8.35
N TRP A 44 -21.49 9.20 -7.06
CA TRP A 44 -22.24 10.39 -6.68
C TRP A 44 -21.56 11.66 -7.20
N VAL A 45 -20.25 11.84 -6.99
CA VAL A 45 -19.52 13.00 -7.52
C VAL A 45 -19.65 13.08 -9.04
N LYS A 46 -19.49 11.96 -9.76
CA LYS A 46 -19.64 11.90 -11.23
C LYS A 46 -21.06 12.22 -11.70
N SER A 47 -22.07 11.99 -10.86
CA SER A 47 -23.47 12.32 -11.18
C SER A 47 -23.79 13.83 -11.08
N LEU A 48 -22.93 14.61 -10.42
CA LEU A 48 -23.10 16.05 -10.28
C LEU A 48 -22.82 16.78 -11.60
N SER A 49 -23.41 17.97 -11.78
CA SER A 49 -23.05 18.87 -12.87
C SER A 49 -21.57 19.30 -12.76
N SER A 50 -20.91 19.66 -13.86
CA SER A 50 -19.51 20.13 -13.81
C SER A 50 -19.32 21.31 -12.86
N GLN A 51 -20.32 22.18 -12.75
CA GLN A 51 -20.28 23.31 -11.82
C GLN A 51 -20.34 22.83 -10.36
N ASP A 52 -21.19 21.85 -10.04
CA ASP A 52 -21.33 21.35 -8.68
C ASP A 52 -20.16 20.44 -8.28
N GLN A 53 -19.57 19.70 -9.23
CA GLN A 53 -18.30 19.02 -9.02
C GLN A 53 -17.20 20.03 -8.66
N GLN A 54 -17.09 21.13 -9.41
CA GLN A 54 -16.11 22.18 -9.11
C GLN A 54 -16.35 22.81 -7.73
N LYS A 55 -17.60 23.13 -7.38
CA LYS A 55 -17.95 23.63 -6.04
C LYS A 55 -17.57 22.64 -4.95
N TYR A 56 -17.88 21.36 -5.15
CA TYR A 56 -17.55 20.30 -4.21
C TYR A 56 -16.04 20.21 -3.98
N TRP A 57 -15.25 20.09 -5.06
CA TRP A 57 -13.79 19.97 -4.94
C TRP A 57 -13.15 21.24 -4.38
N THR A 58 -13.65 22.41 -4.74
CA THR A 58 -13.19 23.69 -4.17
C THR A 58 -13.49 23.77 -2.67
N ALA A 59 -14.67 23.33 -2.26
CA ALA A 59 -15.03 23.31 -0.84
C ALA A 59 -14.23 22.26 -0.05
N SER A 60 -13.99 21.08 -0.65
CA SER A 60 -13.29 19.96 -0.03
C SER A 60 -11.78 20.21 0.08
N SER A 61 -11.15 20.52 -1.04
CA SER A 61 -9.69 20.60 -1.19
C SER A 61 -9.16 22.03 -1.36
N GLY A 62 -10.01 23.05 -1.36
CA GLY A 62 -9.60 24.42 -1.70
C GLY A 62 -9.56 24.65 -3.22
N PRO A 63 -9.38 25.91 -3.67
CA PRO A 63 -9.25 26.24 -5.09
C PRO A 63 -7.96 25.65 -5.68
N ALA A 64 -7.98 25.29 -6.96
CA ALA A 64 -6.88 24.59 -7.64
C ALA A 64 -5.58 25.42 -7.74
N ASP A 65 -5.69 26.74 -7.75
CA ASP A 65 -4.60 27.72 -7.72
C ASP A 65 -4.44 28.37 -6.34
N GLY A 66 -4.99 27.72 -5.31
CA GLY A 66 -4.94 28.18 -3.93
C GLY A 66 -3.56 28.08 -3.30
N PRO A 67 -3.32 28.79 -2.19
CA PRO A 67 -2.07 28.70 -1.48
C PRO A 67 -1.90 27.31 -0.84
N GLU A 68 -0.70 26.76 -0.96
CA GLU A 68 -0.32 25.48 -0.36
C GLU A 68 0.64 25.68 0.81
N VAL A 69 0.67 24.69 1.70
CA VAL A 69 1.75 24.48 2.65
C VAL A 69 2.68 23.42 2.06
N GLU A 70 3.98 23.61 2.25
CA GLU A 70 5.00 22.73 1.73
C GLU A 70 5.91 22.28 2.87
N VAL A 71 6.29 21.01 2.87
CA VAL A 71 7.33 20.47 3.75
C VAL A 71 8.34 19.75 2.88
N ALA A 72 9.62 20.05 3.13
CA ALA A 72 10.73 19.38 2.46
C ALA A 72 11.21 18.19 3.31
N GLY A 73 11.29 17.02 2.68
CA GLY A 73 11.96 15.84 3.21
C GLY A 73 13.48 15.97 3.15
N SER A 74 14.15 15.16 3.97
CA SER A 74 15.60 15.01 4.03
C SER A 74 16.23 14.45 2.75
N ASN A 75 15.45 13.81 1.89
CA ASN A 75 15.87 13.33 0.57
C ASN A 75 15.63 14.37 -0.56
N GLY A 76 15.20 15.60 -0.22
CA GLY A 76 14.89 16.65 -1.19
C GLY A 76 13.52 16.53 -1.84
N GLN A 77 12.70 15.53 -1.48
CA GLN A 77 11.28 15.53 -1.87
C GLN A 77 10.55 16.67 -1.18
N VAL A 78 9.61 17.29 -1.88
CA VAL A 78 8.69 18.25 -1.30
C VAL A 78 7.30 17.67 -1.42
N VAL A 79 6.58 17.62 -0.30
CA VAL A 79 5.14 17.34 -0.32
C VAL A 79 4.41 18.64 -0.01
N SER A 80 3.27 18.80 -0.66
CA SER A 80 2.43 19.96 -0.44
C SER A 80 0.98 19.54 -0.24
N MET A 81 0.22 20.42 0.40
CA MET A 81 -1.23 20.31 0.43
C MET A 81 -1.88 21.69 0.48
N PRO A 82 -3.13 21.84 0.01
CA PRO A 82 -3.86 23.09 0.10
C PRO A 82 -4.01 23.58 1.54
N LYS A 83 -3.85 24.89 1.76
CA LYS A 83 -4.06 25.54 3.07
C LYS A 83 -5.55 25.72 3.42
N THR A 84 -6.44 25.50 2.46
CA THR A 84 -7.86 25.82 2.58
C THR A 84 -8.72 24.62 2.18
N GLY A 85 -10.04 24.74 2.38
CA GLY A 85 -10.98 23.64 2.18
C GLY A 85 -11.31 22.89 3.47
N CYS A 86 -12.33 22.03 3.40
CA CYS A 86 -12.76 21.20 4.53
C CYS A 86 -11.67 20.21 4.95
N ASN A 87 -10.95 19.61 4.01
CA ASN A 87 -9.90 18.63 4.32
C ASN A 87 -8.75 19.27 5.07
N ALA A 88 -8.26 20.44 4.63
CA ALA A 88 -7.22 21.18 5.33
C ALA A 88 -7.65 21.54 6.76
N ARG A 89 -8.87 22.03 6.95
CA ARG A 89 -9.40 22.35 8.29
C ARG A 89 -9.50 21.12 9.18
N ALA A 90 -10.00 20.00 8.66
CA ALA A 90 -10.09 18.75 9.40
C ALA A 90 -8.72 18.21 9.80
N ILE A 91 -7.75 18.25 8.87
CA ILE A 91 -6.37 17.82 9.11
C ILE A 91 -5.71 18.70 10.17
N ALA A 92 -5.80 20.03 10.04
CA ALA A 92 -5.24 20.95 11.03
C ALA A 92 -5.87 20.76 12.42
N HIS A 93 -7.17 20.46 12.48
CA HIS A 93 -7.84 20.19 13.74
C HIS A 93 -7.39 18.88 14.40
N LEU A 94 -7.20 17.83 13.60
CA LEU A 94 -6.78 16.50 14.06
C LEU A 94 -5.29 16.46 14.43
N TYR A 95 -4.43 16.94 13.54
CA TYR A 95 -2.97 16.87 13.67
C TYR A 95 -2.36 18.12 14.33
N GLY A 96 -3.16 19.14 14.66
CA GLY A 96 -2.70 20.41 15.22
C GLY A 96 -2.18 21.40 14.16
N SER A 97 -1.58 20.91 13.09
CA SER A 97 -1.16 21.71 11.93
C SER A 97 -1.17 20.87 10.65
N LEU A 98 -1.12 21.56 9.50
CA LEU A 98 -0.97 20.87 8.20
C LEU A 98 0.47 20.36 8.03
N GLU A 99 1.44 21.12 8.52
CA GLU A 99 2.87 20.81 8.53
C GLU A 99 3.17 19.51 9.29
N SER A 100 2.53 19.28 10.44
CA SER A 100 2.67 18.04 11.21
C SER A 100 2.14 16.83 10.41
N ASN A 101 0.99 16.96 9.77
CA ASN A 101 0.46 15.90 8.89
C ASN A 101 1.39 15.61 7.69
N LEU A 102 1.91 16.65 7.05
CA LEU A 102 2.85 16.50 5.93
C LEU A 102 4.19 15.88 6.40
N SER A 103 4.68 16.26 7.57
CA SER A 103 5.91 15.72 8.16
C SER A 103 5.77 14.23 8.50
N LEU A 104 4.62 13.82 9.05
CA LEU A 104 4.29 12.41 9.27
C LEU A 104 4.25 11.63 7.95
N THR A 105 3.58 12.18 6.94
CA THR A 105 3.50 11.56 5.60
C THR A 105 4.88 11.40 4.97
N LEU A 106 5.72 12.43 5.06
CA LEU A 106 7.10 12.39 4.57
C LEU A 106 7.93 11.35 5.30
N LEU A 107 7.87 11.30 6.64
CA LEU A 107 8.66 10.37 7.43
C LEU A 107 8.35 8.91 7.03
N ILE A 108 7.07 8.59 6.82
CA ILE A 108 6.64 7.27 6.33
C ILE A 108 7.19 7.02 4.93
N ASN A 109 7.09 8.01 4.03
CA ASN A 109 7.59 7.87 2.66
C ASN A 109 9.12 7.70 2.61
N GLU A 110 9.87 8.46 3.42
CA GLU A 110 11.33 8.34 3.54
C GLU A 110 11.74 6.97 4.04
N TYR A 111 11.04 6.45 5.06
CA TYR A 111 11.25 5.09 5.56
C TYR A 111 11.01 4.03 4.48
N LEU A 112 9.89 4.14 3.75
CA LEU A 112 9.55 3.23 2.66
C LEU A 112 10.55 3.30 1.50
N LEU A 113 11.08 4.50 1.20
CA LEU A 113 12.11 4.70 0.19
C LEU A 113 13.46 4.14 0.62
N ALA A 114 13.87 4.32 1.87
CA ALA A 114 15.10 3.72 2.39
C ALA A 114 15.05 2.19 2.34
N ALA A 115 13.90 1.61 2.68
CA ALA A 115 13.65 0.18 2.52
C ALA A 115 13.65 -0.28 1.05
N LYS A 116 13.33 0.62 0.11
CA LYS A 116 13.38 0.37 -1.34
C LYS A 116 14.80 0.44 -1.89
N ASP A 117 15.64 1.37 -1.46
CA ASP A 117 17.01 1.49 -2.00
C ASP A 117 17.91 0.30 -1.59
N ALA A 118 17.55 -0.41 -0.53
CA ALA A 118 18.12 -1.71 -0.17
C ALA A 118 17.65 -2.89 -1.07
N SER A 119 16.84 -2.64 -2.11
CA SER A 119 16.18 -3.70 -2.88
C SER A 119 17.02 -4.38 -3.95
N SER A 120 18.15 -3.83 -4.40
CA SER A 120 18.88 -4.43 -5.53
C SER A 120 19.31 -5.88 -5.24
N ASN A 121 19.84 -6.14 -4.04
CA ASN A 121 20.20 -7.48 -3.57
C ASN A 121 18.96 -8.34 -3.28
N ARG A 122 17.89 -7.74 -2.73
CA ARG A 122 16.61 -8.42 -2.49
C ARG A 122 15.99 -8.94 -3.77
N ASP A 123 15.91 -8.08 -4.78
CA ASP A 123 15.25 -8.36 -6.03
C ASP A 123 16.02 -9.45 -6.78
N ALA A 124 17.36 -9.45 -6.72
CA ALA A 124 18.18 -10.54 -7.22
C ALA A 124 17.93 -11.86 -6.47
N GLN A 125 17.86 -11.83 -5.13
CA GLN A 125 17.54 -12.99 -4.31
C GLN A 125 16.14 -13.54 -4.62
N LEU A 126 15.13 -12.69 -4.75
CA LEU A 126 13.76 -13.09 -5.08
C LEU A 126 13.65 -13.67 -6.49
N VAL A 127 14.31 -13.06 -7.48
CA VAL A 127 14.35 -13.61 -8.84
C VAL A 127 14.96 -15.02 -8.84
N SER A 128 15.96 -15.28 -7.99
CA SER A 128 16.56 -16.60 -7.87
C SER A 128 15.61 -17.67 -7.30
N LEU A 129 14.56 -17.28 -6.56
CA LEU A 129 13.55 -18.20 -6.02
C LEU A 129 12.50 -18.62 -7.06
N VAL A 130 12.32 -17.85 -8.14
CA VAL A 130 11.24 -18.05 -9.12
C VAL A 130 11.16 -19.50 -9.63
N PRO A 131 12.24 -20.16 -10.07
CA PRO A 131 12.14 -21.53 -10.59
C PRO A 131 11.61 -22.54 -9.55
N ASN A 132 12.01 -22.39 -8.29
CA ASN A 132 11.57 -23.27 -7.21
C ASN A 132 10.12 -22.99 -6.82
N PHE A 133 9.72 -21.73 -6.81
CA PHE A 133 8.34 -21.33 -6.55
C PHE A 133 7.38 -21.83 -7.64
N GLU A 134 7.72 -21.61 -8.92
CA GLU A 134 6.93 -22.09 -10.05
C GLU A 134 6.82 -23.63 -10.05
N LYS A 135 7.91 -24.33 -9.71
CA LYS A 135 7.90 -25.78 -9.55
C LYS A 135 6.95 -26.21 -8.42
N CYS A 136 7.05 -25.58 -7.25
CA CYS A 136 6.20 -25.86 -6.10
C CYS A 136 4.70 -25.69 -6.43
N MET A 137 4.34 -24.62 -7.14
CA MET A 137 2.98 -24.35 -7.59
C MET A 137 2.51 -25.39 -8.61
N LYS A 138 3.40 -25.77 -9.55
CA LYS A 138 3.12 -26.80 -10.55
C LYS A 138 2.85 -28.16 -9.91
N ASP A 139 3.62 -28.54 -8.90
CA ASP A 139 3.44 -29.79 -8.16
C ASP A 139 2.10 -29.80 -7.38
N ARG A 140 1.56 -28.63 -7.06
CA ARG A 140 0.22 -28.44 -6.47
C ARG A 140 -0.89 -28.25 -7.52
N GLY A 141 -0.57 -28.40 -8.81
CA GLY A 141 -1.53 -28.36 -9.91
C GLY A 141 -1.74 -26.99 -10.56
N TYR A 142 -0.96 -25.97 -10.19
CA TYR A 142 -1.12 -24.60 -10.68
C TYR A 142 0.06 -24.18 -11.57
N ARG A 143 -0.22 -23.64 -12.75
CA ARG A 143 0.80 -23.07 -13.64
C ARG A 143 0.83 -21.57 -13.47
N VAL A 144 1.96 -21.04 -13.00
CA VAL A 144 2.18 -19.61 -12.76
C VAL A 144 3.44 -19.17 -13.48
N THR A 145 3.57 -17.86 -13.71
CA THR A 145 4.80 -17.22 -14.21
C THR A 145 5.31 -16.27 -13.14
N GLY A 146 6.56 -16.44 -12.71
CA GLY A 146 7.12 -15.72 -11.56
C GLY A 146 6.27 -15.93 -10.30
N PHE A 147 6.08 -14.84 -9.55
CA PHE A 147 5.18 -14.77 -8.39
C PHE A 147 3.77 -14.28 -8.77
N GLY A 148 3.36 -14.43 -10.04
CA GLY A 148 2.13 -13.86 -10.58
C GLY A 148 0.84 -14.64 -10.26
N VAL A 149 0.67 -15.17 -9.06
CA VAL A 149 -0.50 -16.02 -8.71
C VAL A 149 -1.82 -15.25 -8.79
N GLN A 150 -1.82 -13.95 -8.51
CA GLN A 150 -2.99 -13.08 -8.68
C GLN A 150 -3.48 -12.99 -10.12
N ASN A 151 -2.59 -13.14 -11.11
CA ASN A 151 -2.97 -13.15 -12.52
C ASN A 151 -3.68 -14.47 -12.84
N LEU A 152 -3.14 -15.58 -12.34
CA LEU A 152 -3.80 -16.88 -12.43
C LEU A 152 -5.18 -16.86 -11.75
N ALA A 153 -5.28 -16.25 -10.56
CA ALA A 153 -6.56 -16.08 -9.86
C ALA A 153 -7.56 -15.28 -10.71
N ALA A 154 -7.12 -14.18 -11.33
CA ALA A 154 -7.96 -13.38 -12.22
C ALA A 154 -8.45 -14.19 -13.44
N GLU A 155 -7.56 -14.97 -14.05
CA GLU A 155 -7.87 -15.81 -15.21
C GLU A 155 -8.82 -16.97 -14.86
N MET A 156 -8.60 -17.63 -13.73
CA MET A 156 -9.38 -18.80 -13.31
C MET A 156 -10.74 -18.45 -12.72
N LEU A 157 -10.81 -17.38 -11.92
CA LEU A 157 -11.96 -17.09 -11.05
C LEU A 157 -12.76 -15.87 -11.52
N GLY A 158 -12.13 -14.99 -12.30
CA GLY A 158 -12.71 -13.68 -12.63
C GLY A 158 -12.94 -12.81 -11.39
N THR A 159 -13.79 -11.80 -11.54
CA THR A 159 -14.26 -10.97 -10.42
C THR A 159 -15.61 -11.49 -9.95
N TYR A 160 -15.76 -11.71 -8.65
CA TYR A 160 -16.99 -12.32 -8.12
C TYR A 160 -17.35 -11.90 -6.69
N LYS A 161 -16.37 -11.55 -5.85
CA LYS A 161 -16.63 -11.24 -4.43
C LYS A 161 -16.73 -9.75 -4.16
N LYS A 162 -17.59 -9.34 -3.24
CA LYS A 162 -17.68 -7.96 -2.74
C LYS A 162 -16.71 -7.69 -1.61
N LEU A 163 -16.52 -6.43 -1.29
CA LEU A 163 -15.75 -5.99 -0.14
C LEU A 163 -16.36 -6.57 1.15
N GLY A 164 -15.53 -7.27 1.94
CA GLY A 164 -15.97 -7.96 3.16
C GLY A 164 -16.48 -9.40 2.96
N GLU A 165 -16.67 -9.87 1.73
CA GLU A 165 -17.02 -11.27 1.46
C GLU A 165 -15.79 -12.17 1.53
N THR A 166 -15.98 -13.38 2.09
CA THR A 166 -14.91 -14.38 2.16
C THR A 166 -14.68 -15.04 0.80
N PRO A 167 -13.43 -15.33 0.42
CA PRO A 167 -13.09 -16.09 -0.77
C PRO A 167 -13.83 -17.44 -0.84
N ASN A 168 -14.19 -17.88 -2.05
CA ASN A 168 -14.76 -19.19 -2.30
C ASN A 168 -13.72 -20.31 -2.10
N ALA A 169 -14.17 -21.56 -2.09
CA ALA A 169 -13.29 -22.71 -1.80
C ALA A 169 -12.14 -22.88 -2.81
N GLU A 170 -12.31 -22.47 -4.08
CA GLU A 170 -11.24 -22.58 -5.08
C GLU A 170 -10.17 -21.51 -4.88
N GLU A 171 -10.58 -20.27 -4.60
CA GLU A 171 -9.66 -19.19 -4.25
C GLU A 171 -8.89 -19.50 -2.95
N GLN A 172 -9.56 -20.04 -1.94
CA GLN A 172 -8.92 -20.45 -0.68
C GLN A 172 -7.85 -21.52 -0.91
N LYS A 173 -8.12 -22.51 -1.79
CA LYS A 173 -7.13 -23.55 -2.15
C LYS A 173 -5.93 -22.95 -2.87
N LEU A 174 -6.18 -22.05 -3.83
CA LEU A 174 -5.11 -21.37 -4.56
C LEU A 174 -4.27 -20.50 -3.62
N ALA A 175 -4.89 -19.71 -2.74
CA ALA A 175 -4.20 -18.87 -1.76
C ALA A 175 -3.40 -19.69 -0.74
N ALA A 176 -3.92 -20.83 -0.32
CA ALA A 176 -3.18 -21.75 0.56
C ALA A 176 -1.98 -22.38 -0.16
N ALA A 177 -2.13 -22.78 -1.43
CA ALA A 177 -1.02 -23.30 -2.23
C ALA A 177 0.07 -22.25 -2.43
N ASP A 178 -0.33 -21.01 -2.77
CA ASP A 178 0.57 -19.86 -2.89
C ASP A 178 1.36 -19.62 -1.61
N PHE A 179 0.67 -19.43 -0.47
CA PHE A 179 1.33 -19.26 0.82
C PHE A 179 2.33 -20.38 1.13
N ASN A 180 1.92 -21.65 0.97
CA ASN A 180 2.79 -22.78 1.26
C ASN A 180 4.02 -22.81 0.34
N CYS A 181 3.88 -22.41 -0.92
CA CYS A 181 5.01 -22.28 -1.83
C CYS A 181 5.91 -21.09 -1.53
N GLN A 182 5.36 -19.96 -1.07
CA GLN A 182 6.14 -18.82 -0.59
C GLN A 182 6.99 -19.19 0.64
N GLU A 183 6.43 -19.97 1.57
CA GLU A 183 7.16 -20.48 2.74
C GLU A 183 8.23 -21.51 2.35
N GLU A 184 7.94 -22.41 1.41
CA GLU A 184 8.89 -23.43 0.93
C GLU A 184 10.16 -22.81 0.33
N VAL A 185 10.04 -21.64 -0.31
CA VAL A 185 11.17 -20.90 -0.90
C VAL A 185 11.75 -19.81 0.02
N ASP A 186 11.29 -19.69 1.27
CA ASP A 186 11.67 -18.63 2.22
C ASP A 186 11.52 -17.20 1.65
N MET A 187 10.47 -16.96 0.87
CA MET A 187 10.24 -15.65 0.24
C MET A 187 10.15 -14.55 1.31
N ARG A 188 9.32 -14.78 2.34
CA ARG A 188 9.09 -13.83 3.42
C ARG A 188 10.35 -13.58 4.25
N GLY A 189 11.17 -14.59 4.50
CA GLY A 189 12.45 -14.41 5.18
C GLY A 189 13.40 -13.53 4.38
N ILE A 190 13.48 -13.69 3.05
CA ILE A 190 14.27 -12.81 2.18
C ILE A 190 13.76 -11.37 2.23
N ILE A 191 12.44 -11.18 2.12
CA ILE A 191 11.82 -9.85 2.20
C ILE A 191 12.13 -9.20 3.55
N ASN A 192 11.90 -9.92 4.66
CA ASN A 192 12.10 -9.39 6.01
C ASN A 192 13.57 -9.08 6.29
N ARG A 193 14.52 -9.93 5.86
CA ARG A 193 15.96 -9.68 6.05
C ARG A 193 16.44 -8.48 5.25
N SER A 194 16.03 -8.36 3.99
CA SER A 194 16.37 -7.20 3.18
C SER A 194 15.75 -5.92 3.74
N PHE A 195 14.48 -5.99 4.13
CA PHE A 195 13.80 -4.85 4.73
C PHE A 195 14.49 -4.43 6.02
N ALA A 196 14.81 -5.38 6.91
CA ALA A 196 15.54 -5.10 8.15
C ALA A 196 16.94 -4.50 7.88
N GLN A 197 17.66 -4.99 6.86
CA GLN A 197 18.98 -4.44 6.51
C GLN A 197 18.90 -2.99 5.99
N GLY A 198 17.94 -2.68 5.11
CA GLY A 198 17.75 -1.32 4.59
C GLY A 198 17.11 -0.35 5.58
N ALA A 199 16.15 -0.84 6.36
CA ALA A 199 15.43 -0.05 7.35
C ALA A 199 16.29 0.25 8.57
N ASN A 200 17.16 -0.67 9.02
CA ASN A 200 17.89 -0.51 10.28
C ASN A 200 18.80 0.73 10.28
N ASP A 201 19.56 0.95 9.21
CA ASP A 201 20.47 2.10 9.14
C ASP A 201 19.70 3.43 9.09
N TRP A 202 18.57 3.45 8.38
CA TRP A 202 17.68 4.60 8.35
C TRP A 202 17.01 4.85 9.70
N LEU A 203 16.52 3.80 10.37
CA LEU A 203 15.89 3.89 11.69
C LEU A 203 16.87 4.45 12.73
N GLN A 204 18.10 3.94 12.74
CA GLN A 204 19.16 4.44 13.62
C GLN A 204 19.49 5.91 13.33
N SER A 205 19.63 6.26 12.04
CA SER A 205 19.98 7.63 11.64
C SER A 205 18.85 8.64 11.86
N ASN A 206 17.60 8.17 12.06
CA ASN A 206 16.42 9.01 12.24
C ASN A 206 15.73 8.80 13.60
N GLU A 207 16.41 8.21 14.59
CA GLU A 207 15.85 7.94 15.94
C GLU A 207 15.19 9.18 16.55
N GLY A 208 15.85 10.33 16.50
CA GLY A 208 15.29 11.58 17.03
C GLY A 208 13.99 12.01 16.34
N LYS A 209 13.87 11.81 15.02
CA LYS A 209 12.63 12.11 14.27
C LYS A 209 11.52 11.13 14.63
N LEU A 210 11.86 9.86 14.86
CA LEU A 210 10.89 8.82 15.24
C LEU A 210 10.33 9.08 16.64
N LEU A 211 11.17 9.50 17.59
CA LEU A 211 10.73 9.88 18.94
C LEU A 211 9.82 11.11 18.91
N ALA A 212 10.21 12.16 18.18
CA ALA A 212 9.35 13.34 18.00
C ALA A 212 7.99 12.97 17.36
N MET A 213 7.99 12.08 16.37
CA MET A 213 6.76 11.59 15.75
C MET A 213 5.87 10.80 16.70
N GLN A 214 6.48 10.01 17.60
CA GLN A 214 5.72 9.27 18.61
C GLN A 214 4.94 10.21 19.53
N GLU A 215 5.56 11.32 19.93
CA GLU A 215 4.91 12.36 20.73
C GLU A 215 3.74 13.00 19.95
N GLU A 216 3.97 13.42 18.70
CA GLU A 216 2.92 14.01 17.84
C GLU A 216 1.74 13.05 17.60
N LEU A 217 2.01 11.76 17.42
CA LEU A 217 0.97 10.74 17.25
C LEU A 217 0.14 10.52 18.51
N ASN A 218 0.75 10.60 19.70
CA ASN A 218 0.02 10.49 20.95
C ASN A 218 -0.92 11.69 21.15
N GLU A 219 -0.44 12.90 20.90
CA GLU A 219 -1.29 14.08 20.94
C GLU A 219 -2.43 14.02 19.90
N THR A 220 -2.13 13.54 18.70
CA THR A 220 -3.13 13.37 17.64
C THR A 220 -4.21 12.37 18.05
N LYS A 221 -3.84 11.26 18.72
CA LYS A 221 -4.81 10.31 19.28
C LYS A 221 -5.68 10.96 20.36
N GLU A 222 -5.10 11.77 21.24
CA GLU A 222 -5.87 12.48 22.25
C GLU A 222 -6.84 13.50 21.63
N ARG A 223 -6.41 14.23 20.58
CA ARG A 223 -7.28 15.12 19.80
C ARG A 223 -8.41 14.33 19.13
N ALA A 224 -8.10 13.20 18.50
CA ALA A 224 -9.09 12.34 17.86
C ALA A 224 -10.16 11.84 18.85
N ILE A 225 -9.74 11.39 20.04
CA ILE A 225 -10.65 10.94 21.10
C ILE A 225 -11.58 12.06 21.54
N LYS A 226 -11.08 13.30 21.66
CA LYS A 226 -11.93 14.46 21.99
C LYS A 226 -12.95 14.72 20.89
N ILE A 227 -12.51 14.80 19.63
CA ILE A 227 -13.37 15.03 18.45
C ILE A 227 -14.48 13.96 18.34
N ILE A 228 -14.17 12.70 18.62
CA ILE A 228 -15.15 11.59 18.53
C ILE A 228 -16.20 11.65 19.66
N ASN A 229 -15.83 12.19 20.82
CA ASN A 229 -16.69 12.24 22.01
C ASN A 229 -17.44 13.57 22.18
N GLU A 230 -17.26 14.51 21.24
CA GLU A 230 -18.07 15.73 21.09
C GLU A 230 -19.35 15.46 20.28
#